data_AF-A0A6N8B9X4-F1
#
_entry.id   AF-A0A6N8B9X4-F1
#
_cell.length_a   1.000
_cell.length_b   1.000
_cell.length_c   1.000
_cell.angle_alpha   90.00
_cell.angle_beta   90.00
_cell.angle_gamma   90.00
#
_symmetry.space_group_name_H-M   'P 1'
#
loop_
_entity.id
_entity.type
_entity.pdbx_description
1 polymer ?
#
loop_
_entity_poly.entity_id
_entity_poly.type
_entity_poly.pdbx_seq_one_letter_code
_entity_poly.pdbx_strand_id
1 'polypeptide(L)'
;MERFKKYMGRELNIENVKNEQQLNSYGVKCTFLPDPVEEFDEFEFRTSFSGHDNIVITVTIELGKIQRVMFGVADADNPDVVRSFTGEKLESFLAEKGNDMIGFFEFIA
;
A
#
# COMPACT_ATOMS: atom_id res chain seq x y z
N MET A 1 -7.84 -9.43 -5.72
CA MET A 1 -6.45 -9.13 -6.12
C MET A 1 -6.26 -8.91 -7.61
N GLU A 2 -7.01 -9.56 -8.51
CA GLU A 2 -6.86 -9.41 -9.98
C GLU A 2 -6.73 -7.96 -10.49
N ARG A 3 -7.55 -7.04 -9.97
CA ARG A 3 -7.54 -5.63 -10.39
C ARG A 3 -6.23 -4.87 -10.16
N PHE A 4 -5.37 -5.36 -9.25
CA PHE A 4 -4.07 -4.73 -8.98
C PHE A 4 -2.91 -5.38 -9.74
N LYS A 5 -3.14 -6.50 -10.44
CA LYS A 5 -2.07 -7.16 -11.21
C LYS A 5 -1.48 -6.25 -12.29
N LYS A 6 -2.26 -5.32 -12.83
CA LYS A 6 -1.82 -4.35 -13.86
C LYS A 6 -0.70 -3.40 -13.39
N TYR A 7 -0.47 -3.30 -12.09
CA TYR A 7 0.59 -2.47 -11.51
C TYR A 7 1.89 -3.24 -11.27
N MET A 8 1.86 -4.58 -11.32
CA MET A 8 3.08 -5.38 -11.18
C MET A 8 4.00 -5.11 -12.38
N GLY A 9 5.28 -4.90 -12.12
CA GLY A 9 6.30 -4.56 -13.10
C GLY A 9 6.31 -3.10 -13.54
N ARG A 10 5.40 -2.25 -13.04
CA ARG A 10 5.44 -0.81 -13.28
C ARG A 10 6.49 -0.14 -12.42
N GLU A 11 7.08 0.93 -12.93
CA GLU A 11 8.03 1.75 -12.19
C GLU A 11 7.31 2.58 -11.13
N LEU A 12 7.88 2.62 -9.93
CA LEU A 12 7.36 3.43 -8.84
C LEU A 12 7.77 4.89 -9.05
N ASN A 13 6.80 5.80 -9.05
CA ASN A 13 7.04 7.23 -9.10
C ASN A 13 7.30 7.76 -7.68
N ILE A 14 8.59 7.90 -7.33
CA ILE A 14 9.05 8.33 -6.00
C ILE A 14 8.54 9.73 -5.64
N GLU A 15 8.44 10.65 -6.60
CA GLU A 15 7.94 12.01 -6.33
C GLU A 15 6.45 11.99 -5.97
N ASN A 16 5.68 11.08 -6.59
CA ASN A 16 4.28 10.88 -6.22
C ASN A 16 4.14 10.19 -4.86
N VAL A 17 5.03 9.25 -4.52
CA VAL A 17 5.07 8.63 -3.19
C VAL A 17 5.34 9.66 -2.08
N LYS A 18 6.12 10.71 -2.36
CA LYS A 18 6.38 11.83 -1.43
C LYS A 18 5.23 12.83 -1.33
N ASN A 19 4.24 12.78 -2.23
CA ASN A 19 3.13 13.73 -2.26
C ASN A 19 2.05 13.37 -1.23
N GLU A 20 2.29 13.70 0.04
CA GLU A 20 1.39 13.41 1.16
C GLU A 20 -0.05 13.92 0.92
N GLN A 21 -0.20 15.11 0.32
CA GLN A 21 -1.52 15.70 0.06
C GLN A 21 -2.35 14.81 -0.87
N GLN A 22 -1.74 14.35 -1.96
CA GLN A 22 -2.42 13.48 -2.91
C GLN A 22 -2.67 12.09 -2.32
N LEU A 23 -1.70 11.52 -1.59
CA LEU A 23 -1.90 10.24 -0.89
C LEU A 23 -3.07 10.30 0.10
N ASN A 24 -3.14 11.37 0.89
CA ASN A 24 -4.22 11.59 1.86
C ASN A 24 -5.59 11.71 1.18
N SER A 25 -5.67 12.17 -0.08
CA SER A 25 -6.92 12.21 -0.85
C SER A 25 -7.49 10.81 -1.15
N TYR A 26 -6.65 9.78 -1.15
CA TYR A 26 -7.05 8.36 -1.22
C TYR A 26 -7.20 7.71 0.17
N GLY A 27 -7.05 8.47 1.25
CA GLY A 27 -7.01 7.93 2.62
C GLY A 27 -5.79 7.06 2.90
N VAL A 28 -4.67 7.32 2.22
CA VAL A 28 -3.41 6.59 2.38
C VAL A 28 -2.34 7.53 2.92
N LYS A 29 -1.54 7.05 3.87
CA LYS A 29 -0.38 7.76 4.40
C LYS A 29 0.87 6.94 4.15
N CYS A 30 1.93 7.53 3.61
CA CYS A 30 3.24 6.89 3.58
C CYS A 30 3.86 6.92 4.99
N THR A 31 4.26 5.77 5.52
CA THR A 31 4.88 5.63 6.85
C THR A 31 6.32 5.16 6.80
N PHE A 32 6.73 4.54 5.71
CA PHE A 32 8.14 4.22 5.45
C PHE A 32 8.47 4.43 3.97
N LEU A 33 9.44 5.32 3.74
CA LEU A 33 10.02 5.65 2.44
C LEU A 33 11.55 5.46 2.56
N PRO A 34 12.15 4.51 1.82
CA PRO A 34 13.60 4.39 1.74
C PRO A 34 14.25 5.67 1.20
N ASP A 35 15.38 6.08 1.79
CA ASP A 35 16.17 7.23 1.34
C ASP A 35 17.68 7.00 1.57
N PRO A 36 18.48 6.73 0.51
CA PRO A 36 18.07 6.61 -0.89
C PRO A 36 17.27 5.32 -1.15
N VAL A 37 16.53 5.29 -2.26
CA VAL A 37 15.89 4.06 -2.75
C VAL A 37 16.94 3.19 -3.43
N GLU A 38 17.11 1.96 -2.95
CA GLU A 38 18.03 0.95 -3.46
C GLU A 38 17.37 0.06 -4.54
N GLU A 39 18.14 -0.89 -5.09
CA GLU A 39 17.66 -1.81 -6.11
C GLU A 39 16.53 -2.72 -5.61
N PHE A 40 16.52 -3.06 -4.33
CA PHE A 40 15.48 -3.84 -3.69
C PHE A 40 15.05 -3.14 -2.40
N ASP A 41 13.78 -2.77 -2.35
CA ASP A 41 13.27 -1.95 -1.24
C ASP A 41 11.79 -2.20 -0.98
N GLU A 42 11.37 -1.84 0.23
CA GLU A 42 9.98 -1.93 0.65
C GLU A 42 9.48 -0.56 1.10
N PHE A 43 8.26 -0.23 0.66
CA PHE A 43 7.55 0.98 1.05
C PHE A 43 6.39 0.57 1.93
N GLU A 44 6.20 1.29 3.03
CA GLU A 44 5.05 1.08 3.91
C GLU A 44 4.08 2.24 3.80
N PHE A 45 2.81 1.91 3.62
CA PHE A 45 1.71 2.85 3.72
C PHE A 45 0.67 2.36 4.72
N ARG A 46 -0.04 3.30 5.34
CA ARG A 46 -1.15 3.03 6.26
C ARG A 46 -2.45 3.57 5.70
N THR A 47 -3.54 2.86 5.99
CA THR A 47 -4.91 3.30 5.71
C THR A 47 -5.86 2.74 6.77
N SER A 48 -7.12 3.14 6.70
CA SER A 48 -8.18 2.66 7.57
C SER A 48 -9.46 2.35 6.78
N PHE A 49 -10.29 1.45 7.30
CA PHE A 49 -11.62 1.16 6.74
C PHE A 49 -12.54 0.58 7.81
N SER A 50 -13.85 0.87 7.77
CA SER A 50 -14.84 0.31 8.69
C SER A 50 -14.42 0.27 10.19
N GLY A 51 -13.74 1.32 10.68
CA GLY A 51 -13.26 1.41 12.07
C GLY A 51 -12.01 0.58 12.40
N HIS A 52 -11.31 0.06 11.38
CA HIS A 52 -9.99 -0.54 11.51
C HIS A 52 -8.91 0.45 11.08
N ASP A 53 -8.09 0.91 12.03
CA ASP A 53 -7.11 1.99 11.78
C ASP A 53 -5.68 1.51 11.49
N ASN A 54 -5.46 0.18 11.51
CA ASN A 54 -4.12 -0.42 11.41
C ASN A 54 -3.91 -1.20 10.11
N ILE A 55 -4.45 -0.73 8.99
CA ILE A 55 -4.22 -1.42 7.70
C ILE A 55 -2.88 -0.99 7.14
N VAL A 56 -2.07 -1.98 6.77
CA VAL A 56 -0.74 -1.81 6.18
C VAL A 56 -0.80 -2.20 4.71
N ILE A 57 -0.25 -1.35 3.86
CA ILE A 57 0.01 -1.63 2.46
C ILE A 57 1.53 -1.68 2.30
N THR A 58 2.06 -2.85 1.97
CA THR A 58 3.49 -3.01 1.67
C THR A 58 3.68 -3.10 0.17
N VAL A 59 4.53 -2.24 -0.39
CA VAL A 59 4.92 -2.27 -1.80
C VAL A 59 6.40 -2.62 -1.88
N THR A 60 6.72 -3.81 -2.36
CA THR A 60 8.10 -4.24 -2.60
C THR A 60 8.47 -3.92 -4.04
N ILE A 61 9.63 -3.29 -4.23
CA ILE A 61 10.20 -3.01 -5.54
C ILE A 61 11.49 -3.79 -5.79
N GLU A 62 11.78 -4.03 -7.06
CA GLU A 62 13.06 -4.52 -7.54
C GLU A 62 13.40 -3.77 -8.84
N LEU A 63 14.61 -3.19 -8.92
CA LEU A 63 15.07 -2.33 -10.02
C LEU A 63 14.07 -1.22 -10.34
N GLY A 64 13.54 -0.57 -9.30
CA GLY A 64 12.55 0.50 -9.41
C GLY A 64 11.12 0.04 -9.74
N LYS A 65 10.88 -1.26 -9.96
CA LYS A 65 9.60 -1.81 -10.41
C LYS A 65 8.88 -2.58 -9.31
N ILE A 66 7.57 -2.42 -9.24
CA ILE A 66 6.73 -3.11 -8.25
C ILE A 66 6.74 -4.62 -8.50
N GLN A 67 7.25 -5.39 -7.55
CA GLN A 67 7.22 -6.85 -7.60
C GLN A 67 6.08 -7.44 -6.78
N ARG A 68 5.72 -6.77 -5.67
CA ARG A 68 4.72 -7.29 -4.73
C ARG A 68 3.94 -6.16 -4.08
N VAL A 69 2.65 -6.40 -3.91
CA VAL A 69 1.75 -5.60 -3.08
C VAL A 69 1.09 -6.51 -2.07
N MET A 70 1.16 -6.15 -0.79
CA MET A 70 0.47 -6.84 0.29
C MET A 70 -0.46 -5.90 1.05
N PHE A 71 -1.63 -6.42 1.43
CA PHE A 71 -2.52 -5.79 2.39
C PHE A 71 -2.51 -6.61 3.69
N GLY A 72 -2.28 -5.93 4.81
CA GLY A 72 -2.24 -6.56 6.12
C GLY A 72 -2.85 -5.70 7.20
N VAL A 73 -2.99 -6.28 8.39
CA VAL A 73 -3.33 -5.56 9.62
C VAL A 73 -2.10 -5.61 10.52
N ALA A 74 -1.65 -4.47 11.00
CA ALA A 74 -0.69 -4.44 12.10
C ALA A 74 -1.38 -4.77 13.42
N ASP A 75 -0.73 -5.60 14.23
CA ASP A 75 -1.17 -5.93 15.57
C ASP A 75 -1.21 -4.67 16.45
N ALA A 76 -2.24 -4.55 17.28
CA ALA A 76 -2.47 -3.34 18.07
C ALA A 76 -1.45 -3.20 19.22
N ASP A 77 -0.99 -4.32 19.77
CA ASP A 77 -0.02 -4.35 20.86
C ASP A 77 1.42 -4.38 20.34
N ASN A 78 1.62 -4.83 19.10
CA ASN A 78 2.91 -4.82 18.42
C ASN A 78 2.80 -4.44 16.92
N PRO A 79 2.92 -3.15 16.56
CA PRO A 79 2.73 -2.67 15.20
C PRO A 79 3.66 -3.26 14.13
N ASP A 80 4.78 -3.88 14.54
CA ASP A 80 5.73 -4.55 13.64
C ASP A 80 5.20 -5.92 13.18
N VAL A 81 4.25 -6.49 13.90
CA VAL A 81 3.60 -7.75 13.53
C VAL A 81 2.46 -7.45 12.56
N VAL A 82 2.77 -7.54 11.26
CA VAL A 82 1.77 -7.41 10.20
C VAL A 82 1.25 -8.78 9.80
N ARG A 83 -0.06 -8.98 9.91
CA ARG A 83 -0.74 -10.21 9.49
C ARG A 83 -1.52 -9.96 8.21
N SER A 84 -1.44 -10.89 7.27
CA SER A 84 -2.28 -10.83 6.07
C SER A 84 -3.77 -10.83 6.43
N PHE A 85 -4.57 -10.20 5.59
CA PHE A 85 -6.02 -10.32 5.71
C PHE A 85 -6.48 -11.77 5.55
N THR A 86 -7.49 -12.15 6.34
CA THR A 86 -8.38 -13.25 6.00
C THR A 86 -9.13 -12.92 4.69
N GLY A 87 -9.60 -13.94 3.96
CA GLY A 87 -10.38 -13.73 2.73
C GLY A 87 -11.54 -12.75 2.88
N GLU A 88 -12.38 -12.93 3.89
CA GLU A 88 -13.53 -12.05 4.18
C GLU A 88 -13.11 -10.59 4.41
N LYS A 89 -12.10 -10.38 5.28
CA LYS A 89 -11.57 -9.04 5.56
C LYS A 89 -11.00 -8.36 4.31
N LEU A 90 -10.32 -9.11 3.45
CA LEU A 90 -9.84 -8.59 2.17
C LEU A 90 -11.02 -8.19 1.28
N GLU A 91 -12.05 -9.03 1.16
CA GLU A 91 -13.23 -8.69 0.36
C GLU A 91 -13.94 -7.43 0.88
N SER A 92 -14.13 -7.30 2.20
CA SER A 92 -14.71 -6.10 2.80
C SER A 92 -13.88 -4.84 2.54
N PHE A 93 -12.56 -4.92 2.74
CA PHE A 93 -11.64 -3.83 2.44
C PHE A 93 -11.73 -3.44 0.95
N LEU A 94 -11.75 -4.43 0.07
CA LEU A 94 -11.81 -4.22 -1.37
C LEU A 94 -13.17 -3.68 -1.84
N ALA A 95 -14.26 -4.00 -1.16
CA ALA A 95 -15.58 -3.44 -1.45
C ALA A 95 -15.66 -1.95 -1.07
N GLU A 96 -15.08 -1.56 0.06
CA GLU A 96 -15.12 -0.18 0.57
C GLU A 96 -14.05 0.72 -0.09
N LYS A 97 -12.78 0.28 -0.07
CA LYS A 97 -11.62 1.10 -0.46
C LYS A 97 -11.08 0.78 -1.85
N GLY A 98 -11.75 -0.10 -2.59
CA GLY A 98 -11.23 -0.60 -3.85
C GLY A 98 -10.88 0.45 -4.88
N ASN A 99 -11.76 1.44 -5.05
CA ASN A 99 -11.57 2.51 -6.03
C ASN A 99 -10.48 3.50 -5.57
N ASP A 100 -10.43 3.82 -4.28
CA ASP A 100 -9.39 4.65 -3.69
C ASP A 100 -8.01 3.99 -3.89
N MET A 101 -7.92 2.68 -3.68
CA MET A 101 -6.68 1.93 -3.92
C MET A 101 -6.29 1.89 -5.40
N ILE A 102 -7.25 1.80 -6.33
CA ILE A 102 -6.96 1.91 -7.77
C ILE A 102 -6.35 3.28 -8.06
N GLY A 103 -6.96 4.36 -7.56
CA GLY A 103 -6.47 5.72 -7.75
C GLY A 103 -5.07 5.92 -7.13
N PHE A 104 -4.85 5.40 -5.93
CA PHE A 104 -3.55 5.38 -5.27
C PHE A 104 -2.49 4.70 -6.15
N PHE A 105 -2.73 3.47 -6.61
CA PHE A 105 -1.77 2.74 -7.45
C PHE A 105 -1.59 3.35 -8.84
N GLU A 106 -2.61 3.98 -9.43
CA GLU A 106 -2.46 4.75 -10.67
C GLU A 106 -1.64 6.02 -10.50
N PHE A 107 -1.65 6.59 -9.30
CA PHE A 107 -0.87 7.77 -8.99
C PHE A 107 0.60 7.43 -8.72
N ILE A 108 0.89 6.36 -7.96
CA ILE A 108 2.27 6.03 -7.59
C ILE A 108 3.00 5.16 -8.63
N ALA A 109 2.34 4.63 -9.67
CA ALA A 109 2.92 3.66 -10.61
C ALA A 109 2.49 3.84 -12.08
#